data_AF-A0A959FZ21-F1
#
_entry.id   AF-A0A959FZ21-F1
#
_cell.length_a   1.000
_cell.length_b   1.000
_cell.length_c   1.000
_cell.angle_alpha   90.00
_cell.angle_beta   90.00
_cell.angle_gamma   90.00
#
_symmetry.space_group_name_H-M   'P 1'
#
loop_
_entity.id
_entity.type
_entity.pdbx_description
1 polymer ?
#
loop_
_entity_poly.entity_id
_entity_poly.type
_entity_poly.pdbx_seq_one_letter_code
_entity_poly.pdbx_strand_id
1 'polypeptide(L)'
;PFYYADLIADTEIEFCLATQDPQGNWTIGITRTQTDINGIGMLSQVHYTNQGGRNAWAPNRYLNIWVADMGGGVGGRASFPGDEPLAEDGVVIDPLNFGTVGTAASSGPYNLGRTTTHEIGHYFNLEHVWGQGSPNCNNTDFVEDTPASSQTYLGECPEGDLVSCGSLEMYNNYMFYTNDACMAHFTPGQKVRMLAAIQEYRSGLLTSSGCVLTAVGEQPFGAVTVYPNPASDRLWVEGGGAINLYNLKGQLVRQQRAAPGEVFSVDVRALPAGIYYLQVWKDEQTFTQTIIKQE
;
A
#
# COMPACT_ATOMS: atom_id res chain seq x y z
N PRO A 1 -1.01 -19.10 -19.28
CA PRO A 1 -0.80 -20.49 -19.75
C PRO A 1 -1.25 -21.47 -18.65
N PHE A 2 -1.80 -22.63 -19.01
CA PHE A 2 -2.35 -23.59 -18.02
C PHE A 2 -1.33 -24.60 -17.49
N TYR A 3 -0.13 -24.70 -18.08
CA TYR A 3 0.85 -25.74 -17.76
C TYR A 3 1.49 -25.63 -16.35
N TYR A 4 1.33 -24.49 -15.66
CA TYR A 4 1.72 -24.33 -14.24
C TYR A 4 0.53 -24.01 -13.33
N ALA A 5 -0.71 -24.32 -13.74
CA ALA A 5 -1.90 -24.03 -12.94
C ALA A 5 -1.86 -24.69 -11.54
N ASP A 6 -1.28 -25.89 -11.43
CA ASP A 6 -1.13 -26.62 -10.17
C ASP A 6 -0.04 -26.02 -9.25
N LEU A 7 0.73 -25.05 -9.74
CA LEU A 7 1.77 -24.32 -9.00
C LEU A 7 1.34 -22.89 -8.67
N ILE A 8 0.04 -22.61 -8.58
CA ILE A 8 -0.47 -21.33 -8.11
C ILE A 8 -0.64 -21.40 -6.59
N ALA A 9 -0.03 -20.46 -5.86
CA ALA A 9 -0.15 -20.38 -4.41
C ALA A 9 -1.02 -19.22 -3.94
N ASP A 10 -1.82 -19.49 -2.91
CA ASP A 10 -2.32 -18.47 -1.99
C ASP A 10 -1.25 -18.22 -0.91
N THR A 11 -0.67 -17.03 -0.87
CA THR A 11 0.41 -16.69 0.06
C THR A 11 -0.06 -16.57 1.51
N GLU A 12 -1.37 -16.41 1.76
CA GLU A 12 -1.96 -16.17 3.08
C GLU A 12 -1.37 -14.93 3.80
N ILE A 13 -0.96 -13.92 3.02
CA ILE A 13 -0.48 -12.63 3.52
C ILE A 13 -1.51 -11.55 3.21
N GLU A 14 -2.03 -10.90 4.24
CA GLU A 14 -2.96 -9.78 4.12
C GLU A 14 -2.29 -8.45 4.46
N PHE A 15 -2.70 -7.38 3.77
CA PHE A 15 -2.22 -6.03 4.01
C PHE A 15 -3.39 -5.14 4.39
N CYS A 16 -3.12 -4.22 5.31
CA CYS A 16 -4.07 -3.22 5.78
C CYS A 16 -3.34 -1.90 5.96
N LEU A 17 -4.02 -0.80 5.60
CA LEU A 17 -3.53 0.52 5.98
C LEU A 17 -3.56 0.63 7.49
N ALA A 18 -2.48 1.14 8.05
CA ALA A 18 -2.37 1.33 9.48
C ALA A 18 -3.41 2.34 10.00
N THR A 19 -4.01 2.02 11.13
CA THR A 19 -4.99 2.83 11.86
C THR A 19 -4.38 3.55 13.06
N GLN A 20 -3.17 3.16 13.47
CA GLN A 20 -2.35 3.83 14.47
C GLN A 20 -0.96 4.18 13.92
N ASP A 21 -0.49 5.40 14.19
CA ASP A 21 0.86 5.86 13.88
C ASP A 21 1.89 5.33 14.92
N PRO A 22 3.20 5.57 14.72
CA PRO A 22 4.23 5.13 15.66
C PRO A 22 4.08 5.68 17.08
N GLN A 23 3.43 6.84 17.24
CA GLN A 23 3.17 7.48 18.53
C GLN A 23 1.88 6.95 19.19
N GLY A 24 1.13 6.05 18.52
CA GLY A 24 -0.13 5.50 18.99
C GLY A 24 -1.33 6.41 18.71
N ASN A 25 -1.15 7.50 17.97
CA ASN A 25 -2.27 8.33 17.54
C ASN A 25 -2.98 7.67 16.36
N TRP A 26 -4.25 7.99 16.18
CA TRP A 26 -5.00 7.54 15.01
C TRP A 26 -4.40 8.08 13.70
N THR A 27 -4.44 7.26 12.65
CA THR A 27 -4.01 7.62 11.29
C THR A 27 -4.82 6.89 10.22
N ILE A 28 -4.78 7.37 8.98
CA ILE A 28 -5.31 6.66 7.79
C ILE A 28 -4.25 5.78 7.11
N GLY A 29 -3.05 5.69 7.68
CA GLY A 29 -1.95 4.91 7.11
C GLY A 29 -1.28 5.57 5.90
N ILE A 30 -1.62 6.83 5.62
CA ILE A 30 -1.09 7.61 4.49
C ILE A 30 -0.53 8.93 5.01
N THR A 31 0.72 9.21 4.67
CA THR A 31 1.34 10.53 4.88
C THR A 31 1.62 11.18 3.52
N ARG A 32 1.65 12.51 3.47
CA ARG A 32 1.93 13.27 2.24
C ARG A 32 3.00 14.31 2.56
N THR A 33 4.08 14.30 1.78
CA THR A 33 5.18 15.26 1.91
C THR A 33 5.42 15.91 0.56
N GLN A 34 5.45 17.24 0.54
CA GLN A 34 5.82 17.99 -0.64
C GLN A 34 7.35 18.01 -0.78
N THR A 35 7.82 17.86 -2.01
CA THR A 35 9.24 17.93 -2.37
C THR A 35 9.39 18.54 -3.77
N ASP A 36 10.54 19.15 -4.03
CA ASP A 36 10.96 19.73 -5.32
C ASP A 36 12.08 18.92 -5.99
N ILE A 37 12.44 17.77 -5.41
CA ILE A 37 13.49 16.89 -5.90
C ILE A 37 12.92 15.93 -6.94
N ASN A 38 13.28 16.14 -8.21
CA ASN A 38 12.93 15.22 -9.30
C ASN A 38 13.68 13.89 -9.13
N GLY A 39 13.01 12.78 -9.42
CA GLY A 39 13.61 11.44 -9.31
C GLY A 39 13.98 11.02 -7.89
N ILE A 40 13.40 11.66 -6.86
CA ILE A 40 13.74 11.38 -5.45
C ILE A 40 13.58 9.90 -5.08
N GLY A 41 12.68 9.15 -5.74
CA GLY A 41 12.46 7.73 -5.50
C GLY A 41 13.71 6.87 -5.72
N MET A 42 14.64 7.30 -6.58
CA MET A 42 15.93 6.65 -6.81
C MET A 42 17.03 7.08 -5.84
N LEU A 43 16.75 8.02 -4.94
CA LEU A 43 17.71 8.58 -3.99
C LEU A 43 17.38 8.11 -2.57
N SER A 44 18.39 7.93 -1.72
CA SER A 44 18.17 7.63 -0.29
C SER A 44 17.37 8.73 0.41
N GLN A 45 17.42 9.96 -0.11
CA GLN A 45 16.68 11.13 0.38
C GLN A 45 15.18 10.90 0.54
N VAL A 46 14.56 10.00 -0.25
CA VAL A 46 13.14 9.65 -0.12
C VAL A 46 12.79 9.14 1.30
N HIS A 47 13.76 8.53 1.98
CA HIS A 47 13.62 7.96 3.31
C HIS A 47 13.86 8.96 4.46
N TYR A 48 14.23 10.22 4.16
CA TYR A 48 14.66 11.18 5.17
C TYR A 48 13.94 12.54 5.07
N THR A 49 13.19 12.87 6.11
CA THR A 49 12.36 14.09 6.21
C THR A 49 13.19 15.37 6.12
N ASN A 50 14.38 15.37 6.73
CA ASN A 50 15.30 16.51 6.68
C ASN A 50 16.01 16.67 5.31
N GLN A 51 15.75 15.78 4.36
CA GLN A 51 16.33 15.79 3.02
C GLN A 51 15.27 15.85 1.91
N GLY A 52 14.03 16.21 2.26
CA GLY A 52 12.91 16.36 1.32
C GLY A 52 12.06 15.09 1.12
N GLY A 53 12.41 13.97 1.77
CA GLY A 53 11.60 12.74 1.77
C GLY A 53 10.73 12.61 3.02
N ARG A 54 10.51 11.37 3.47
CA ARG A 54 9.75 11.06 4.67
C ARG A 54 10.37 9.88 5.42
N ASN A 55 10.61 10.07 6.71
CA ASN A 55 11.12 9.01 7.58
C ASN A 55 10.16 7.82 7.59
N ALA A 56 10.73 6.62 7.54
CA ALA A 56 10.02 5.38 7.81
C ALA A 56 9.29 5.43 9.16
N TRP A 57 8.10 4.83 9.21
CA TRP A 57 7.57 4.32 10.46
C TRP A 57 8.35 3.07 10.86
N ALA A 58 8.33 2.72 12.15
CA ALA A 58 9.13 1.63 12.69
C ALA A 58 8.97 0.33 11.86
N PRO A 59 10.00 -0.12 11.10
CA PRO A 59 9.85 -1.21 10.13
C PRO A 59 9.52 -2.56 10.77
N ASN A 60 9.79 -2.71 12.06
CA ASN A 60 9.37 -3.86 12.84
C ASN A 60 7.86 -3.90 13.11
N ARG A 61 7.08 -2.87 12.76
CA ARG A 61 5.62 -2.82 12.93
C ARG A 61 4.86 -2.45 11.66
N TYR A 62 5.53 -1.87 10.67
CA TYR A 62 4.90 -1.37 9.46
C TYR A 62 5.76 -1.72 8.25
N LEU A 63 5.11 -2.21 7.19
CA LEU A 63 5.68 -2.14 5.85
C LEU A 63 5.57 -0.68 5.38
N ASN A 64 6.71 -0.04 5.13
CA ASN A 64 6.74 1.30 4.55
C ASN A 64 6.71 1.21 3.03
N ILE A 65 5.78 1.93 2.41
CA ILE A 65 5.71 2.09 0.96
C ILE A 65 5.78 3.58 0.64
N TRP A 66 6.87 4.00 0.01
CA TRP A 66 7.01 5.35 -0.55
C TRP A 66 6.50 5.36 -1.97
N VAL A 67 5.70 6.37 -2.32
CA VAL A 67 5.22 6.59 -3.68
C VAL A 67 5.83 7.91 -4.14
N ALA A 68 6.83 7.84 -5.02
CA ALA A 68 7.67 8.98 -5.37
C ALA A 68 8.21 8.87 -6.79
N ASP A 69 8.41 10.01 -7.45
CA ASP A 69 8.98 10.08 -8.81
C ASP A 69 10.32 9.35 -8.87
N MET A 70 10.41 8.33 -9.73
CA MET A 70 11.61 7.51 -9.94
C MET A 70 12.57 8.11 -10.99
N GLY A 71 12.22 9.22 -11.63
CA GLY A 71 13.07 9.86 -12.66
C GLY A 71 13.06 9.16 -14.01
N GLY A 72 12.18 8.16 -14.17
CA GLY A 72 12.00 7.37 -15.39
C GLY A 72 12.88 6.12 -15.48
N GLY A 73 12.42 5.13 -16.25
CA GLY A 73 13.15 3.89 -16.55
C GLY A 73 13.02 2.77 -15.51
N VAL A 74 12.57 3.07 -14.29
CA VAL A 74 12.34 2.09 -13.21
C VAL A 74 10.96 2.34 -12.59
N GLY A 75 10.13 1.30 -12.49
CA GLY A 75 8.77 1.40 -11.94
C GLY A 75 8.70 1.28 -10.42
N GLY A 76 9.69 0.64 -9.79
CA GLY A 76 9.77 0.43 -8.36
C GLY A 76 11.11 -0.14 -7.92
N ARG A 77 11.34 -0.18 -6.61
CA ARG A 77 12.44 -0.88 -5.96
C ARG A 77 12.05 -1.30 -4.55
N ALA A 78 12.69 -2.34 -4.02
CA ALA A 78 12.52 -2.81 -2.65
C ALA A 78 13.85 -3.07 -1.94
N SER A 79 13.84 -3.03 -0.62
CA SER A 79 14.90 -3.62 0.20
C SER A 79 14.70 -5.13 0.33
N PHE A 80 15.77 -5.91 0.12
CA PHE A 80 15.79 -7.29 0.59
C PHE A 80 15.98 -7.35 2.10
N PRO A 81 15.57 -8.45 2.77
CA PRO A 81 15.78 -8.57 4.21
C PRO A 81 17.25 -8.48 4.62
N GLY A 82 17.59 -7.45 5.40
CA GLY A 82 18.93 -7.26 5.96
C GLY A 82 19.91 -6.49 5.08
N ASP A 83 19.52 -6.10 3.86
CA ASP A 83 20.42 -5.42 2.92
C ASP A 83 20.54 -3.91 3.20
N GLU A 84 19.45 -3.29 3.67
CA GLU A 84 19.38 -1.84 3.86
C GLU A 84 19.32 -1.43 5.34
N PRO A 85 19.75 -0.20 5.68
CA PRO A 85 19.48 0.37 7.00
C PRO A 85 17.98 0.34 7.31
N LEU A 86 17.61 0.14 8.59
CA LEU A 86 16.19 0.13 8.99
C LEU A 86 15.42 1.39 8.55
N ALA A 87 16.07 2.54 8.42
CA ALA A 87 15.43 3.76 7.95
C ALA A 87 14.98 3.70 6.48
N GLU A 88 15.58 2.82 5.69
CA GLU A 88 15.38 2.66 4.25
C GLU A 88 14.69 1.33 3.90
N ASP A 89 14.31 0.54 4.92
CA ASP A 89 13.63 -0.73 4.73
C ASP A 89 12.16 -0.53 4.30
N GLY A 90 11.82 -1.09 3.14
CA GLY A 90 10.50 -1.02 2.55
C GLY A 90 10.55 -1.04 1.03
N VAL A 91 9.54 -0.41 0.44
CA VAL A 91 9.31 -0.41 -1.01
C VAL A 91 9.12 1.02 -1.51
N VAL A 92 9.70 1.36 -2.66
CA VAL A 92 9.48 2.64 -3.35
C VAL A 92 8.86 2.35 -4.72
N ILE A 93 7.72 2.98 -5.04
CA ILE A 93 6.98 2.78 -6.30
C ILE A 93 6.80 4.11 -7.02
N ASP A 94 6.94 4.12 -8.34
CA ASP A 94 6.62 5.27 -9.15
C ASP A 94 5.10 5.55 -9.13
N PRO A 95 4.64 6.82 -8.98
CA PRO A 95 3.22 7.16 -9.02
C PRO A 95 2.48 6.70 -10.28
N LEU A 96 3.17 6.53 -11.40
CA LEU A 96 2.61 5.99 -12.65
C LEU A 96 2.32 4.49 -12.57
N ASN A 97 2.94 3.78 -11.62
CA ASN A 97 2.86 2.32 -11.46
C ASN A 97 2.14 1.90 -10.15
N PHE A 98 1.69 2.87 -9.34
CA PHE A 98 1.08 2.59 -8.03
C PHE A 98 -0.45 2.53 -8.10
N GLY A 99 -1.00 1.34 -7.85
CA GLY A 99 -2.44 1.09 -7.87
C GLY A 99 -3.02 0.98 -9.28
N THR A 100 -4.33 1.16 -9.40
CA THR A 100 -5.09 0.93 -10.65
C THR A 100 -5.96 2.11 -11.08
N VAL A 101 -5.86 3.22 -10.36
CA VAL A 101 -6.71 4.41 -10.51
C VAL A 101 -5.86 5.67 -10.55
N GLY A 102 -6.48 6.80 -10.88
CA GLY A 102 -5.79 8.09 -10.91
C GLY A 102 -4.64 8.09 -11.92
N THR A 103 -3.46 8.53 -11.48
CA THR A 103 -2.25 8.62 -12.30
C THR A 103 -1.87 7.29 -12.95
N ALA A 104 -2.04 6.17 -12.26
CA ALA A 104 -1.71 4.86 -12.81
C ALA A 104 -2.64 4.43 -13.95
N ALA A 105 -3.93 4.79 -13.91
CA ALA A 105 -4.93 4.25 -14.85
C ALA A 105 -4.58 4.46 -16.34
N SER A 106 -3.92 5.56 -16.67
CA SER A 106 -3.47 5.92 -18.03
C SER A 106 -2.03 5.51 -18.35
N SER A 107 -1.34 4.86 -17.42
CA SER A 107 0.10 4.56 -17.49
C SER A 107 0.36 3.10 -17.85
N GLY A 108 -0.52 2.52 -18.67
CA GLY A 108 -0.30 1.19 -19.22
C GLY A 108 1.08 1.11 -19.91
N PRO A 109 1.77 -0.03 -19.83
CA PRO A 109 1.23 -1.34 -19.51
C PRO A 109 1.33 -1.77 -18.02
N TYR A 110 1.78 -0.89 -17.13
CA TYR A 110 2.02 -1.20 -15.70
C TYR A 110 1.00 -0.54 -14.77
N ASN A 111 -0.28 -0.61 -15.15
CA ASN A 111 -1.38 0.14 -14.51
C ASN A 111 -2.35 -0.74 -13.72
N LEU A 112 -1.97 -1.98 -13.40
CA LEU A 112 -2.79 -2.88 -12.59
C LEU A 112 -2.19 -3.08 -11.19
N GLY A 113 -1.12 -2.37 -10.82
CA GLY A 113 -0.51 -2.43 -9.50
C GLY A 113 0.38 -3.65 -9.28
N ARG A 114 0.81 -4.35 -10.35
CA ARG A 114 1.66 -5.54 -10.19
C ARG A 114 3.11 -5.16 -9.95
N THR A 115 3.55 -3.96 -10.32
CA THR A 115 4.82 -3.41 -9.83
C THR A 115 4.90 -3.47 -8.30
N THR A 116 3.87 -3.03 -7.57
CA THR A 116 3.88 -3.15 -6.10
C THR A 116 3.88 -4.61 -5.61
N THR A 117 3.20 -5.51 -6.31
CA THR A 117 3.20 -6.94 -5.98
C THR A 117 4.60 -7.55 -6.14
N HIS A 118 5.29 -7.20 -7.23
CA HIS A 118 6.65 -7.61 -7.54
C HIS A 118 7.64 -7.12 -6.47
N GLU A 119 7.63 -5.83 -6.17
CA GLU A 119 8.51 -5.26 -5.14
C GLU A 119 8.24 -5.82 -3.75
N ILE A 120 6.98 -6.14 -3.41
CA ILE A 120 6.64 -6.83 -2.16
C ILE A 120 7.21 -8.26 -2.15
N GLY A 121 7.31 -8.92 -3.31
CA GLY A 121 8.03 -10.19 -3.45
C GLY A 121 9.49 -10.06 -3.02
N HIS A 122 10.22 -9.06 -3.54
CA HIS A 122 11.59 -8.75 -3.10
C HIS A 122 11.67 -8.41 -1.61
N TYR A 123 10.74 -7.60 -1.10
CA TYR A 123 10.65 -7.29 0.33
C TYR A 123 10.53 -8.55 1.20
N PHE A 124 9.86 -9.59 0.68
CA PHE A 124 9.75 -10.91 1.28
C PHE A 124 10.70 -11.96 0.68
N ASN A 125 11.90 -11.53 0.26
CA ASN A 125 13.04 -12.39 -0.08
C ASN A 125 12.86 -13.28 -1.33
N LEU A 126 12.06 -12.83 -2.28
CA LEU A 126 12.00 -13.43 -3.61
C LEU A 126 12.97 -12.75 -4.55
N GLU A 127 13.71 -13.55 -5.29
CA GLU A 127 14.51 -13.10 -6.43
C GLU A 127 13.63 -13.05 -7.69
N HIS A 128 14.14 -12.40 -8.73
CA HIS A 128 13.59 -12.59 -10.06
C HIS A 128 13.64 -14.06 -10.46
N VAL A 129 12.70 -14.54 -11.30
CA VAL A 129 12.64 -15.95 -11.72
C VAL A 129 13.92 -16.41 -12.45
N TRP A 130 14.62 -15.51 -13.13
CA TRP A 130 15.92 -15.80 -13.76
C TRP A 130 17.11 -15.73 -12.79
N GLY A 131 16.85 -15.52 -11.50
CA GLY A 131 17.83 -15.39 -10.43
C GLY A 131 18.63 -14.09 -10.42
N GLN A 132 19.71 -14.09 -9.64
CA GLN A 132 20.50 -12.89 -9.36
C GLN A 132 21.27 -12.35 -10.58
N GLY A 133 21.14 -11.06 -10.86
CA GLY A 133 21.84 -10.40 -11.96
C GLY A 133 21.12 -10.55 -13.30
N SER A 134 21.87 -10.76 -14.38
CA SER A 134 21.31 -10.82 -15.74
C SER A 134 20.70 -12.20 -16.05
N PRO A 135 19.58 -12.27 -16.78
CA PRO A 135 18.93 -13.53 -17.14
C PRO A 135 19.88 -14.52 -17.82
N ASN A 136 20.00 -15.72 -17.25
CA ASN A 136 20.77 -16.82 -17.82
C ASN A 136 20.35 -18.15 -17.17
N CYS A 137 20.74 -19.26 -17.79
CA CYS A 137 20.34 -20.59 -17.35
C CYS A 137 21.12 -21.18 -16.17
N ASN A 138 22.09 -20.45 -15.61
CA ASN A 138 22.94 -20.92 -14.52
C ASN A 138 22.64 -20.23 -13.18
N ASN A 139 21.83 -19.18 -13.21
CA ASN A 139 21.37 -18.49 -12.02
C ASN A 139 20.22 -19.25 -11.37
N THR A 140 20.00 -18.97 -10.08
CA THR A 140 18.87 -19.48 -9.33
C THR A 140 18.20 -18.35 -8.57
N ASP A 141 16.87 -18.44 -8.45
CA ASP A 141 16.04 -17.62 -7.57
C ASP A 141 15.83 -18.28 -6.19
N PHE A 142 16.49 -19.43 -5.98
CA PHE A 142 16.43 -20.27 -4.78
C PHE A 142 15.03 -20.84 -4.50
N VAL A 143 14.22 -21.03 -5.54
CA VAL A 143 12.92 -21.69 -5.49
C VAL A 143 12.92 -22.85 -6.49
N GLU A 144 12.58 -24.06 -6.03
CA GLU A 144 12.69 -25.26 -6.87
C GLU A 144 11.56 -25.38 -7.91
N ASP A 145 10.38 -24.85 -7.60
CA ASP A 145 9.20 -24.93 -8.47
C ASP A 145 9.07 -23.77 -9.47
N THR A 146 10.06 -22.89 -9.53
CA THR A 146 10.23 -21.85 -10.55
C THR A 146 11.30 -22.31 -11.55
N PRO A 147 10.94 -22.56 -12.82
CA PRO A 147 11.91 -22.96 -13.83
C PRO A 147 12.92 -21.84 -14.12
N ALA A 148 14.18 -22.20 -14.31
CA ALA A 148 15.21 -21.26 -14.72
C ALA A 148 14.84 -20.57 -16.04
N SER A 149 15.08 -19.26 -16.13
CA SER A 149 14.77 -18.46 -17.30
C SER A 149 15.99 -17.67 -17.76
N SER A 150 16.11 -17.50 -19.06
CA SER A 150 17.07 -16.58 -19.70
C SER A 150 16.38 -15.40 -20.39
N GLN A 151 15.10 -15.19 -20.11
CA GLN A 151 14.26 -14.17 -20.73
C GLN A 151 13.62 -13.27 -19.68
N THR A 152 13.16 -12.08 -20.09
CA THR A 152 12.44 -11.13 -19.22
C THR A 152 11.07 -10.73 -19.77
N TYR A 153 10.89 -10.77 -21.09
CA TYR A 153 9.68 -10.30 -21.78
C TYR A 153 9.25 -8.89 -21.31
N LEU A 154 10.24 -8.03 -21.03
CA LEU A 154 10.01 -6.69 -20.50
C LEU A 154 9.17 -5.86 -21.47
N GLY A 155 8.07 -5.29 -20.97
CA GLY A 155 7.15 -4.50 -21.80
C GLY A 155 6.21 -5.35 -22.67
N GLU A 156 6.23 -6.67 -22.51
CA GLU A 156 5.48 -7.61 -23.35
C GLU A 156 4.49 -8.46 -22.54
N CYS A 157 3.50 -8.97 -23.26
CA CYS A 157 2.54 -9.96 -22.80
C CYS A 157 2.68 -11.15 -23.75
N PRO A 158 3.67 -12.02 -23.54
CA PRO A 158 4.01 -13.02 -24.54
C PRO A 158 2.96 -14.14 -24.55
N GLU A 159 2.75 -14.74 -25.72
CA GLU A 159 1.72 -15.76 -25.94
C GLU A 159 2.34 -17.11 -26.33
N GLY A 160 1.64 -18.19 -25.98
CA GLY A 160 2.01 -19.55 -26.33
C GLY A 160 2.97 -20.23 -25.34
N ASP A 161 3.49 -21.37 -25.78
CA ASP A 161 4.39 -22.24 -25.03
C ASP A 161 5.83 -21.83 -25.30
N LEU A 162 6.32 -20.87 -24.50
CA LEU A 162 7.67 -20.34 -24.60
C LEU A 162 8.64 -21.23 -23.81
N VAL A 163 9.83 -21.44 -24.35
CA VAL A 163 10.85 -22.30 -23.75
C VAL A 163 12.17 -21.55 -23.67
N SER A 164 12.78 -21.55 -22.50
CA SER A 164 14.22 -21.30 -22.35
C SER A 164 14.80 -22.20 -21.26
N CYS A 165 16.13 -22.33 -21.25
CA CYS A 165 16.84 -23.15 -20.26
C CYS A 165 16.34 -24.60 -20.14
N GLY A 166 15.73 -25.14 -21.21
CA GLY A 166 15.21 -26.50 -21.27
C GLY A 166 13.82 -26.70 -20.65
N SER A 167 13.12 -25.64 -20.25
CA SER A 167 11.80 -25.70 -19.59
C SER A 167 10.83 -24.64 -20.12
N LEU A 168 9.53 -24.84 -19.88
CA LEU A 168 8.52 -23.83 -20.22
C LEU A 168 8.67 -22.61 -19.32
N GLU A 169 8.58 -21.42 -19.90
CA GLU A 169 8.68 -20.14 -19.19
C GLU A 169 7.49 -19.94 -18.26
N MET A 170 7.77 -19.46 -17.05
CA MET A 170 6.76 -19.00 -16.09
C MET A 170 6.60 -17.47 -16.16
N TYR A 171 6.39 -16.95 -17.38
CA TYR A 171 6.32 -15.50 -17.64
C TYR A 171 5.14 -14.78 -16.96
N ASN A 172 4.18 -15.55 -16.43
CA ASN A 172 3.04 -15.06 -15.66
C ASN A 172 3.31 -15.01 -14.15
N ASN A 173 4.52 -15.35 -13.70
CA ASN A 173 4.94 -15.16 -12.32
C ASN A 173 5.07 -13.67 -11.98
N TYR A 174 4.70 -13.26 -10.76
CA TYR A 174 4.87 -11.86 -10.33
C TYR A 174 6.33 -11.41 -10.28
N MET A 175 7.30 -12.33 -10.15
CA MET A 175 8.74 -12.04 -10.15
C MET A 175 9.37 -12.06 -11.55
N PHE A 176 8.54 -12.06 -12.60
CA PHE A 176 8.95 -11.83 -13.98
C PHE A 176 8.85 -10.33 -14.33
N TYR A 177 9.32 -9.93 -15.52
CA TYR A 177 9.26 -8.54 -16.01
C TYR A 177 8.19 -8.31 -17.10
N THR A 178 7.23 -9.21 -17.25
CA THR A 178 6.11 -9.03 -18.18
C THR A 178 5.24 -7.82 -17.82
N ASN A 179 4.35 -7.43 -18.73
CA ASN A 179 3.32 -6.44 -18.44
C ASN A 179 2.39 -6.90 -17.31
N ASP A 180 1.85 -5.95 -16.54
CA ASP A 180 0.95 -6.22 -15.41
C ASP A 180 -0.23 -7.15 -15.77
N ALA A 181 -0.74 -7.02 -17.00
CA ALA A 181 -1.87 -7.82 -17.50
C ALA A 181 -1.55 -9.31 -17.66
N CYS A 182 -0.27 -9.68 -17.70
CA CYS A 182 0.19 -11.06 -17.87
C CYS A 182 0.72 -11.69 -16.59
N MET A 183 0.98 -10.91 -15.55
CA MET A 183 1.35 -11.43 -14.24
C MET A 183 0.12 -11.89 -13.44
N ALA A 184 0.19 -13.07 -12.85
CA ALA A 184 -0.97 -13.74 -12.27
C ALA A 184 -0.73 -14.50 -10.96
N HIS A 185 0.49 -14.93 -10.63
CA HIS A 185 0.68 -15.76 -9.43
C HIS A 185 2.10 -15.75 -8.86
N PHE A 186 2.19 -16.17 -7.60
CA PHE A 186 3.38 -16.78 -7.00
C PHE A 186 3.25 -18.31 -7.00
N THR A 187 4.36 -19.01 -6.71
CA THR A 187 4.39 -20.47 -6.54
C THR A 187 4.36 -20.92 -5.08
N PRO A 188 4.05 -22.20 -4.78
CA PRO A 188 4.18 -22.76 -3.44
C PRO A 188 5.58 -22.56 -2.83
N GLY A 189 6.64 -22.73 -3.60
CA GLY A 189 8.02 -22.50 -3.15
C GLY A 189 8.29 -21.03 -2.84
N GLN A 190 7.79 -20.10 -3.66
CA GLN A 190 7.85 -18.66 -3.36
C GLN A 190 7.09 -18.33 -2.07
N LYS A 191 5.88 -18.86 -1.86
CA LYS A 191 5.14 -18.69 -0.59
C LYS A 191 5.98 -19.12 0.61
N VAL A 192 6.61 -20.29 0.56
CA VAL A 192 7.44 -20.79 1.67
C VAL A 192 8.56 -19.80 1.99
N ARG A 193 9.25 -19.28 0.98
CA ARG A 193 10.29 -18.26 1.18
C ARG A 193 9.75 -16.96 1.77
N MET A 194 8.61 -16.48 1.29
CA MET A 194 7.99 -15.26 1.82
C MET A 194 7.62 -15.40 3.29
N LEU A 195 6.99 -16.51 3.68
CA LEU A 195 6.62 -16.79 5.07
C LEU A 195 7.86 -16.96 5.96
N ALA A 196 8.91 -17.62 5.48
CA ALA A 196 10.20 -17.71 6.18
C ALA A 196 10.82 -16.32 6.38
N ALA A 197 10.80 -15.47 5.35
CA ALA A 197 11.32 -14.11 5.44
C ALA A 197 10.60 -13.28 6.51
N ILE A 198 9.27 -13.42 6.59
CA ILE A 198 8.48 -12.79 7.65
C ILE A 198 8.91 -13.29 9.02
N GLN A 199 9.05 -14.60 9.21
CA GLN A 199 9.40 -15.17 10.52
C GLN A 199 10.82 -14.85 10.97
N GLU A 200 11.78 -14.85 10.06
CA GLU A 200 13.20 -14.69 10.40
C GLU A 200 13.62 -13.22 10.49
N TYR A 201 13.18 -12.39 9.55
CA TYR A 201 13.69 -11.02 9.41
C TYR A 201 12.66 -9.95 9.79
N ARG A 202 11.36 -10.26 9.71
CA ARG A 202 10.27 -9.28 9.83
C ARG A 202 9.20 -9.70 10.84
N SER A 203 9.56 -10.48 11.86
CA SER A 203 8.60 -11.13 12.77
C SER A 203 7.76 -10.14 13.57
N GLY A 204 8.26 -8.93 13.78
CA GLY A 204 7.49 -7.86 14.42
C GLY A 204 6.20 -7.49 13.67
N LEU A 205 6.14 -7.67 12.34
CA LEU A 205 4.93 -7.42 11.54
C LEU A 205 3.77 -8.32 11.98
N LEU A 206 4.04 -9.57 12.39
CA LEU A 206 3.03 -10.52 12.86
C LEU A 206 2.37 -10.11 14.18
N THR A 207 3.01 -9.23 14.94
CA THR A 207 2.53 -8.78 16.27
C THR A 207 2.13 -7.32 16.28
N SER A 208 2.14 -6.66 15.12
CA SER A 208 1.81 -5.25 15.01
C SER A 208 0.32 -5.01 15.31
N SER A 209 0.04 -4.08 16.21
CA SER A 209 -1.31 -3.55 16.43
C SER A 209 -1.70 -2.49 15.40
N GLY A 210 -0.85 -2.24 14.39
CA GLY A 210 -1.01 -1.17 13.42
C GLY A 210 -2.32 -1.23 12.64
N CYS A 211 -2.92 -2.41 12.47
CA CYS A 211 -4.20 -2.61 11.78
C CYS A 211 -5.41 -2.77 12.70
N VAL A 212 -5.22 -2.66 14.02
CA VAL A 212 -6.33 -2.77 14.98
C VAL A 212 -7.10 -1.46 14.99
N LEU A 213 -8.38 -1.50 14.61
CA LEU A 213 -9.31 -0.37 14.77
C LEU A 213 -9.46 -0.06 16.26
N THR A 214 -8.68 0.91 16.73
CA THR A 214 -8.73 1.36 18.12
C THR A 214 -9.44 2.70 18.14
N ALA A 215 -10.32 2.90 19.12
CA ALA A 215 -11.14 4.11 19.20
C ALA A 215 -10.27 5.37 19.10
N VAL A 216 -10.67 6.31 18.25
CA VAL A 216 -10.00 7.61 18.17
C VAL A 216 -10.30 8.31 19.48
N GLY A 217 -9.28 8.60 20.29
CA GLY A 217 -9.46 9.42 21.47
C GLY A 217 -10.16 10.72 21.08
N GLU A 218 -11.23 11.07 21.80
CA GLU A 218 -12.02 12.28 21.60
C GLU A 218 -11.13 13.51 21.82
N GLN A 219 -10.51 14.02 20.75
CA GLN A 219 -9.70 15.23 20.83
C GLN A 219 -10.55 16.43 20.39
N PRO A 220 -10.76 17.43 21.26
CA PRO A 220 -11.45 18.65 20.87
C PRO A 220 -10.60 19.40 19.83
N PHE A 221 -11.16 19.57 18.64
CA PHE A 221 -10.49 20.31 17.57
C PHE A 221 -11.16 21.67 17.44
N GLY A 222 -10.48 22.73 17.91
CA GLY A 222 -10.99 24.10 17.80
C GLY A 222 -12.39 24.29 18.38
N ALA A 223 -12.61 23.94 19.66
CA ALA A 223 -13.91 24.04 20.33
C ALA A 223 -15.09 23.36 19.59
N VAL A 224 -14.80 22.41 18.69
CA VAL A 224 -15.75 21.47 18.10
C VAL A 224 -15.41 20.07 18.62
N THR A 225 -16.41 19.38 19.15
CA THR A 225 -16.28 17.99 19.63
C THR A 225 -17.20 17.10 18.81
N VAL A 226 -16.71 15.95 18.35
CA VAL A 226 -17.52 14.96 17.63
C VAL A 226 -17.41 13.60 18.30
N TYR A 227 -18.56 13.03 18.67
CA TYR A 227 -18.62 11.79 19.46
C TYR A 227 -19.92 11.02 19.24
N PRO A 228 -19.97 9.69 19.49
CA PRO A 228 -18.80 8.84 19.66
C PRO A 228 -18.08 8.69 18.32
N ASN A 229 -16.77 8.51 18.34
CA ASN A 229 -16.00 8.15 17.14
C ASN A 229 -15.04 7.01 17.52
N PRO A 230 -15.39 5.75 17.22
CA PRO A 230 -16.31 5.30 16.17
C PRO A 230 -17.81 5.44 16.49
N ALA A 231 -18.65 5.58 15.47
CA ALA A 231 -20.11 5.62 15.59
C ALA A 231 -20.78 4.45 14.85
N SER A 232 -21.77 3.82 15.48
CA SER A 232 -22.68 2.89 14.81
C SER A 232 -23.92 3.62 14.28
N ASP A 233 -24.70 4.25 15.15
CA ASP A 233 -25.97 4.84 14.71
C ASP A 233 -25.88 6.32 14.36
N ARG A 234 -25.24 7.09 15.25
CA ARG A 234 -25.26 8.55 15.21
C ARG A 234 -23.94 9.10 15.69
N LEU A 235 -23.57 10.25 15.12
CA LEU A 235 -22.59 11.16 15.67
C LEU A 235 -23.29 12.33 16.32
N TRP A 236 -22.65 12.95 17.30
CA TRP A 236 -23.01 14.22 17.91
C TRP A 236 -21.89 15.20 17.61
N VAL A 237 -22.27 16.40 17.20
CA VAL A 237 -21.36 17.51 16.93
C VAL A 237 -21.71 18.62 17.89
N GLU A 238 -20.76 19.00 18.74
CA GLU A 238 -20.87 20.10 19.69
C GLU A 238 -20.01 21.27 19.21
N GLY A 239 -20.55 22.50 19.30
CA GLY A 239 -19.81 23.72 18.98
C GLY A 239 -19.70 24.07 17.49
N GLY A 240 -20.32 23.30 16.59
CA GLY A 240 -20.39 23.57 15.14
C GLY A 240 -21.73 24.19 14.69
N GLY A 241 -21.82 24.60 13.40
CA GLY A 241 -23.04 25.17 12.80
C GLY A 241 -23.44 24.58 11.44
N ALA A 242 -22.56 23.93 10.70
CA ALA A 242 -22.95 23.14 9.54
C ALA A 242 -21.97 21.99 9.33
N ILE A 243 -22.39 20.93 8.64
CA ILE A 243 -21.54 19.79 8.31
C ILE A 243 -21.71 19.29 6.89
N ASN A 244 -20.61 18.80 6.35
CA ASN A 244 -20.55 17.97 5.15
C ASN A 244 -19.77 16.71 5.51
N LEU A 245 -20.35 15.56 5.24
CA LEU A 245 -19.73 14.26 5.40
C LEU A 245 -19.37 13.72 4.03
N TYR A 246 -18.11 13.34 3.84
CA TYR A 246 -17.58 12.79 2.60
C TYR A 246 -17.11 11.36 2.82
N ASN A 247 -17.22 10.50 1.80
CA ASN A 247 -16.58 9.19 1.82
C ASN A 247 -15.09 9.27 1.43
N LEU A 248 -14.36 8.15 1.50
CA LEU A 248 -12.94 8.06 1.10
C LEU A 248 -12.64 8.46 -0.35
N LYS A 249 -13.64 8.43 -1.24
CA LYS A 249 -13.51 8.87 -2.64
C LYS A 249 -13.74 10.38 -2.80
N GLY A 250 -13.94 11.13 -1.71
CA GLY A 250 -14.24 12.55 -1.73
C GLY A 250 -15.67 12.90 -2.14
N GLN A 251 -16.57 11.91 -2.23
CA GLN A 251 -17.97 12.15 -2.59
C GLN A 251 -18.75 12.59 -1.35
N LEU A 252 -19.54 13.67 -1.49
CA LEU A 252 -20.44 14.13 -0.44
C LEU A 252 -21.53 13.07 -0.21
N VAL A 253 -21.57 12.49 0.98
CA VAL A 253 -22.57 11.49 1.39
C VAL A 253 -23.67 12.08 2.27
N ARG A 254 -23.37 13.15 3.00
CA ARG A 254 -24.38 13.84 3.82
C ARG A 254 -24.05 15.30 4.00
N GLN A 255 -25.07 16.14 4.06
CA GLN A 255 -24.96 17.54 4.42
C GLN A 255 -26.06 17.87 5.43
N GLN A 256 -25.72 18.64 6.46
CA GLN A 256 -26.67 19.09 7.47
C GLN A 256 -26.28 20.47 7.98
N ARG A 257 -27.26 21.35 8.20
CA ARG A 257 -27.06 22.64 8.86
C ARG A 257 -27.65 22.59 10.26
N ALA A 258 -27.04 23.31 11.19
CA ALA A 258 -27.48 23.47 12.57
C ALA A 258 -27.38 24.95 12.97
N ALA A 259 -28.05 25.37 14.04
CA ALA A 259 -27.81 26.70 14.58
C ALA A 259 -26.41 26.75 15.21
N PRO A 260 -25.66 27.85 15.06
CA PRO A 260 -24.35 28.00 15.71
C PRO A 260 -24.46 27.79 17.23
N GLY A 261 -23.66 26.88 17.78
CA GLY A 261 -23.58 26.63 19.22
C GLY A 261 -24.53 25.58 19.78
N GLU A 262 -25.40 24.98 18.96
CA GLU A 262 -26.21 23.82 19.37
C GLU A 262 -25.45 22.50 19.20
N VAL A 263 -25.67 21.56 20.12
CA VAL A 263 -25.29 20.15 19.92
C VAL A 263 -26.31 19.51 18.98
N PHE A 264 -25.86 18.95 17.87
CA PHE A 264 -26.76 18.28 16.93
C PHE A 264 -26.23 16.90 16.55
N SER A 265 -27.15 16.00 16.22
CA SER A 265 -26.81 14.65 15.78
C SER A 265 -26.74 14.54 14.26
N VAL A 266 -25.82 13.73 13.74
CA VAL A 266 -25.76 13.27 12.35
C VAL A 266 -26.06 11.77 12.32
N ASP A 267 -27.11 11.37 11.60
CA ASP A 267 -27.48 9.95 11.45
C ASP A 267 -26.60 9.27 10.39
N VAL A 268 -25.90 8.21 10.80
CA VAL A 268 -24.96 7.46 9.98
C VAL A 268 -25.39 6.01 9.76
N ARG A 269 -26.57 5.57 10.25
CA ARG A 269 -27.03 4.17 10.15
C ARG A 269 -27.04 3.61 8.74
N ALA A 270 -27.44 4.43 7.76
CA ALA A 270 -27.55 4.03 6.36
C ALA A 270 -26.19 4.02 5.63
N LEU A 271 -25.12 4.48 6.26
CA LEU A 271 -23.80 4.52 5.67
C LEU A 271 -23.11 3.16 5.84
N PRO A 272 -22.46 2.62 4.79
CA PRO A 272 -21.60 1.46 4.92
C PRO A 272 -20.53 1.67 5.99
N ALA A 273 -20.19 0.59 6.70
CA ALA A 273 -19.04 0.58 7.60
C ALA A 273 -17.78 1.04 6.84
N GLY A 274 -17.02 1.93 7.45
CA GLY A 274 -15.87 2.55 6.80
C GLY A 274 -15.54 3.94 7.34
N ILE A 275 -14.62 4.59 6.63
CA ILE A 275 -14.06 5.89 7.03
C ILE A 275 -14.72 7.02 6.23
N TYR A 276 -15.01 8.12 6.92
CA TYR A 276 -15.63 9.32 6.37
C TYR A 276 -14.91 10.58 6.85
N TYR A 277 -14.96 11.66 6.09
CA TYR A 277 -14.45 12.98 6.49
C TYR A 277 -15.62 13.90 6.79
N LEU A 278 -15.72 14.37 8.03
CA LEU A 278 -16.71 15.35 8.47
C LEU A 278 -16.06 16.73 8.47
N GLN A 279 -16.49 17.59 7.56
CA GLN A 279 -16.23 19.03 7.65
C GLN A 279 -17.29 19.67 8.53
N VAL A 280 -16.87 20.53 9.46
CA VAL A 280 -17.73 21.29 10.37
C VAL A 280 -17.41 22.78 10.23
N TRP A 281 -18.41 23.61 9.97
CA TRP A 281 -18.27 25.07 9.92
C TRP A 281 -18.59 25.72 11.26
N LYS A 282 -17.77 26.67 11.68
CA LYS A 282 -17.98 27.54 12.85
C LYS A 282 -17.22 28.85 12.67
N ASP A 283 -17.87 29.99 12.90
CA ASP A 283 -17.26 31.33 12.91
C ASP A 283 -16.31 31.58 11.70
N GLU A 284 -16.81 31.29 10.49
CA GLU A 284 -16.08 31.40 9.22
C GLU A 284 -14.88 30.44 9.04
N GLN A 285 -14.61 29.58 10.01
CA GLN A 285 -13.61 28.52 9.94
C GLN A 285 -14.25 27.18 9.56
N THR A 286 -13.46 26.34 8.88
CA THR A 286 -13.83 24.95 8.57
C THR A 286 -12.89 24.02 9.32
N PHE A 287 -13.46 23.16 10.15
CA PHE A 287 -12.76 22.10 10.85
C PHE A 287 -13.03 20.78 10.13
N THR A 288 -12.02 19.92 9.98
CA THR A 288 -12.20 18.61 9.34
C THR A 288 -11.81 17.54 10.34
N GLN A 289 -12.71 16.58 10.56
CA GLN A 289 -12.49 15.44 11.45
C GLN A 289 -12.82 14.14 10.72
N THR A 290 -11.97 13.14 10.91
CA THR A 290 -12.26 11.80 10.37
C THR A 290 -13.21 11.05 11.30
N ILE A 291 -14.19 10.39 10.72
CA ILE A 291 -15.22 9.60 11.38
C ILE A 291 -15.10 8.14 10.94
N ILE A 292 -15.21 7.24 11.90
CA ILE A 292 -15.31 5.80 11.66
C ILE A 292 -16.77 5.38 11.86
N LYS A 293 -17.43 4.91 10.81
CA LYS A 293 -18.71 4.19 10.89
C LYS A 293 -18.42 2.71 11.10
N GLN A 294 -18.87 2.16 12.21
CA GLN A 294 -18.88 0.71 12.49
C GLN A 294 -20.22 0.11 12.06
N GLU A 295 -20.44 -1.21 12.17
CA GLU A 295 -21.77 -1.79 11.89
C GLU A 295 -22.86 -1.18 12.77
#